data_AF-A0A5C7ARL5-F1
#
_entry.id   AF-A0A5C7ARL5-F1
#
_cell.length_a   1.000
_cell.length_b   1.000
_cell.length_c   1.000
_cell.angle_alpha   90.00
_cell.angle_beta   90.00
_cell.angle_gamma   90.00
#
_symmetry.space_group_name_H-M   'P 1'
#
loop_
_entity.id
_entity.type
_entity.pdbx_description
1 polymer ?
#
loop_
_entity_poly.entity_id
_entity_poly.type
_entity_poly.pdbx_seq_one_letter_code
_entity_poly.pdbx_strand_id
1 'polypeptide(L)'
;MYLSHLPSIIPNWEIVENDEEYHYLELSGYSGEFRIYLTEDRYENPDKPYKLGFDQTKGILERFDYSTLEADSLYSTPKEAVQEMMEVIKSITDLYNEFLPVTNEVFLALGDARHFDSIQNILGGETKIADYKGQSLVFRKVSLTWGSLSYEDAAIKSIKFLTEQSPFQTDDFSDCFLCNEKFDWIGGIELGTLKHESHS
;
A
#
# COMPACT_ATOMS: atom_id res chain seq x y z
N MET A 1 -13.49 26.24 -8.38
CA MET A 1 -14.10 26.46 -7.04
C MET A 1 -13.13 26.19 -5.89
N TYR A 2 -12.60 24.96 -5.76
CA TYR A 2 -11.69 24.62 -4.67
C TYR A 2 -10.27 25.16 -4.85
N LEU A 3 -9.76 25.19 -6.09
CA LEU A 3 -8.40 25.67 -6.39
C LEU A 3 -8.07 27.06 -5.84
N SER A 4 -9.05 27.98 -5.78
CA SER A 4 -8.83 29.33 -5.24
C SER A 4 -8.54 29.36 -3.74
N HIS A 5 -8.75 28.26 -3.04
CA HIS A 5 -8.51 28.10 -1.61
C HIS A 5 -7.26 27.27 -1.31
N LEU A 6 -6.69 26.58 -2.31
CA LEU A 6 -5.48 25.79 -2.14
C LEU A 6 -4.22 26.66 -2.14
N PRO A 7 -3.18 26.26 -1.39
CA PRO A 7 -1.85 26.86 -1.54
C PRO A 7 -1.26 26.51 -2.91
N SER A 8 -0.30 27.32 -3.37
CA SER A 8 0.35 27.12 -4.68
C SER A 8 1.26 25.90 -4.76
N ILE A 9 1.72 25.39 -3.60
CA ILE A 9 2.60 24.22 -3.50
C ILE A 9 2.13 23.39 -2.31
N ILE A 10 2.01 22.07 -2.53
CA ILE A 10 1.72 21.08 -1.49
C ILE A 10 2.80 20.00 -1.60
N PRO A 11 3.82 20.00 -0.73
CA PRO A 11 4.96 19.09 -0.85
C PRO A 11 4.53 17.62 -0.82
N ASN A 12 5.04 16.80 -1.75
CA ASN A 12 4.69 15.38 -1.91
C ASN A 12 3.26 15.08 -2.37
N TRP A 13 2.49 16.11 -2.76
CA TRP A 13 1.16 15.96 -3.32
C TRP A 13 1.07 16.64 -4.69
N GLU A 14 0.22 16.09 -5.54
CA GLU A 14 -0.11 16.65 -6.84
C GLU A 14 -1.62 16.68 -7.03
N ILE A 15 -2.11 17.68 -7.76
CA ILE A 15 -3.51 17.73 -8.19
C ILE A 15 -3.64 16.77 -9.37
N VAL A 16 -4.45 15.73 -9.19
CA VAL A 16 -4.72 14.72 -10.23
C VAL A 16 -5.86 15.18 -11.12
N GLU A 17 -6.91 15.73 -10.50
CA GLU A 17 -8.11 16.14 -11.18
C GLU A 17 -8.70 17.39 -10.53
N ASN A 18 -9.20 18.29 -11.36
CA ASN A 18 -10.02 19.40 -10.91
C ASN A 18 -11.11 19.65 -11.95
N ASP A 19 -12.30 19.19 -11.63
CA ASP A 19 -13.48 19.34 -12.47
C ASP A 19 -14.43 20.36 -11.83
N GLU A 20 -14.48 21.55 -12.41
CA GLU A 20 -15.35 22.61 -11.91
C GLU A 20 -16.82 22.39 -12.24
N GLU A 21 -17.13 21.62 -13.30
CA GLU A 21 -18.51 21.32 -13.71
C GLU A 21 -19.14 20.30 -12.77
N TYR A 22 -18.36 19.29 -12.36
CA TYR A 22 -18.79 18.27 -11.41
C TYR A 22 -18.46 18.59 -9.95
N HIS A 23 -17.97 19.81 -9.67
CA HIS A 23 -17.57 20.25 -8.34
C HIS A 23 -16.66 19.23 -7.63
N TYR A 24 -15.63 18.78 -8.34
CA TYR A 24 -14.70 17.75 -7.93
C TYR A 24 -13.26 18.24 -7.92
N LEU A 25 -12.49 17.87 -6.90
CA LEU A 25 -11.06 18.09 -6.81
C LEU A 25 -10.41 16.85 -6.21
N GLU A 26 -9.33 16.36 -6.81
CA GLU A 26 -8.56 15.22 -6.33
C GLU A 26 -7.08 15.54 -6.25
N LEU A 27 -6.47 15.16 -5.12
CA LEU A 27 -5.03 15.20 -4.92
C LEU A 27 -4.51 13.78 -4.63
N SER A 28 -3.34 13.49 -5.19
CA SER A 28 -2.56 12.27 -4.97
C SER A 28 -1.32 12.62 -4.18
N GLY A 29 -1.11 11.93 -3.06
CA GLY A 29 0.02 12.09 -2.15
C GLY A 29 0.98 10.92 -2.21
N TYR A 30 2.27 11.19 -1.95
CA TYR A 30 3.30 10.16 -1.77
C TYR A 30 3.37 9.16 -2.93
N SER A 31 3.45 9.71 -4.15
CA SER A 31 3.47 8.95 -5.40
C SER A 31 2.25 8.04 -5.59
N GLY A 32 1.05 8.54 -5.24
CA GLY A 32 -0.21 7.81 -5.37
C GLY A 32 -0.44 6.78 -4.28
N GLU A 33 0.17 6.94 -3.11
CA GLU A 33 -0.12 6.14 -1.92
C GLU A 33 -1.40 6.58 -1.22
N PHE A 34 -1.66 7.89 -1.24
CA PHE A 34 -2.85 8.48 -0.65
C PHE A 34 -3.62 9.25 -1.70
N ARG A 35 -4.94 9.15 -1.63
CA ARG A 35 -5.87 9.96 -2.40
C ARG A 35 -6.72 10.75 -1.44
N ILE A 36 -6.82 12.05 -1.67
CA ILE A 36 -7.77 12.92 -0.96
C ILE A 36 -8.57 13.68 -2.00
N TYR A 37 -9.89 13.73 -1.83
CA TYR A 37 -10.76 14.37 -2.80
C TYR A 37 -11.87 15.16 -2.12
N LEU A 38 -12.37 16.16 -2.84
CA LEU A 38 -13.55 16.94 -2.50
C LEU A 38 -14.60 16.73 -3.58
N THR A 39 -15.83 16.50 -3.16
CA THR A 39 -16.99 16.42 -4.05
C THR A 39 -18.17 17.18 -3.45
N GLU A 40 -19.08 17.66 -4.29
CA GLU A 40 -20.32 18.28 -3.83
C GLU A 40 -21.49 17.30 -3.93
N ASP A 41 -22.18 17.08 -2.81
CA ASP A 41 -23.36 16.24 -2.68
C ASP A 41 -24.49 16.98 -1.96
N ARG A 42 -25.06 17.97 -2.66
CA ARG A 42 -26.20 18.77 -2.17
C ARG A 42 -27.48 17.96 -2.02
N TYR A 43 -27.61 16.85 -2.74
CA TYR A 43 -28.84 16.06 -2.72
C TYR A 43 -28.95 15.27 -1.42
N GLU A 44 -27.87 14.59 -1.02
CA GLU A 44 -27.87 13.81 0.23
C GLU A 44 -27.59 14.70 1.46
N ASN A 45 -26.79 15.76 1.32
CA ASN A 45 -26.31 16.58 2.43
C ASN A 45 -26.56 18.09 2.21
N PRO A 46 -27.82 18.57 2.21
CA PRO A 46 -28.14 19.94 1.82
C PRO A 46 -27.51 21.04 2.69
N ASP A 47 -27.31 20.80 3.99
CA ASP A 47 -26.73 21.78 4.93
C ASP A 47 -25.19 21.76 4.96
N LYS A 48 -24.60 20.65 4.53
CA LYS A 48 -23.16 20.40 4.48
C LYS A 48 -22.78 19.66 3.19
N PRO A 49 -22.95 20.31 2.03
CA PRO A 49 -22.89 19.62 0.75
C PRO A 49 -21.47 19.26 0.31
N TYR A 50 -20.43 19.79 0.96
CA TYR A 50 -19.05 19.57 0.54
C TYR A 50 -18.47 18.38 1.30
N LYS A 51 -18.27 17.28 0.59
CA LYS A 51 -17.75 16.04 1.14
C LYS A 51 -16.25 15.94 0.90
N LEU A 52 -15.50 15.67 1.97
CA LEU A 52 -14.09 15.30 1.94
C LEU A 52 -14.00 13.77 1.97
N GLY A 53 -13.28 13.21 1.01
CA GLY A 53 -12.97 11.78 0.90
C GLY A 53 -11.47 11.53 1.00
N PHE A 54 -11.06 10.45 1.65
CA PHE A 54 -9.67 10.09 1.86
C PHE A 54 -9.54 8.57 1.79
N ASP A 55 -8.65 8.11 0.91
CA ASP A 55 -8.36 6.71 0.70
C ASP A 55 -6.84 6.49 0.72
N GLN A 56 -6.40 5.40 1.33
CA GLN A 56 -5.07 4.86 1.05
C GLN A 56 -5.17 3.93 -0.17
N THR A 57 -4.54 4.32 -1.28
CA THR A 57 -4.71 3.70 -2.60
C THR A 57 -3.68 2.61 -2.91
N LYS A 58 -2.63 2.50 -2.10
CA LYS A 58 -1.69 1.37 -2.15
C LYS A 58 -1.98 0.39 -1.02
N GLY A 59 -1.42 -0.80 -1.15
CA GLY A 59 -1.56 -1.88 -0.18
C GLY A 59 -2.82 -2.69 -0.38
N ILE A 60 -2.85 -3.83 0.30
CA ILE A 60 -3.96 -4.79 0.22
C ILE A 60 -4.90 -4.73 1.43
N LEU A 61 -4.56 -3.90 2.43
CA LEU A 61 -5.39 -3.64 3.59
C LEU A 61 -5.71 -2.15 3.60
N GLU A 62 -7.00 -1.80 3.56
CA GLU A 62 -7.44 -0.46 3.92
C GLU A 62 -7.05 -0.23 5.39
N ARG A 63 -6.18 0.74 5.64
CA ARG A 63 -5.60 0.99 6.97
C ARG A 63 -5.89 2.38 7.52
N PHE A 64 -6.10 3.35 6.64
CA PHE A 64 -6.34 4.73 7.04
C PHE A 64 -7.60 5.25 6.37
N ASP A 65 -8.53 5.72 7.20
CA ASP A 65 -9.72 6.45 6.82
C ASP A 65 -9.86 7.67 7.76
N TYR A 66 -11.01 8.36 7.70
CA TYR A 66 -11.30 9.48 8.58
C TYR A 66 -11.35 9.12 10.07
N SER A 67 -11.72 7.89 10.42
CA SER A 67 -11.78 7.47 11.82
C SER A 67 -10.38 7.43 12.43
N THR A 68 -9.37 7.05 11.64
CA THR A 68 -7.97 7.09 12.08
C THR A 68 -7.42 8.50 12.22
N LEU A 69 -7.98 9.47 11.49
CA LEU A 69 -7.52 10.86 11.46
C LEU A 69 -8.33 11.80 12.36
N GLU A 70 -9.39 11.30 13.01
CA GLU A 70 -10.35 12.07 13.81
C GLU A 70 -10.94 13.30 13.07
N ALA A 71 -11.03 13.23 11.74
CA ALA A 71 -11.44 14.36 10.89
C ALA A 71 -12.90 14.24 10.44
N ASP A 72 -13.57 15.40 10.31
CA ASP A 72 -14.93 15.48 9.77
C ASP A 72 -14.91 15.23 8.24
N SER A 73 -16.02 14.73 7.68
CA SER A 73 -16.12 14.45 6.24
C SER A 73 -17.10 15.35 5.48
N LEU A 74 -17.87 16.20 6.16
CA LEU A 74 -18.91 17.03 5.56
C LEU A 74 -18.83 18.50 6.03
N TYR A 75 -18.89 19.42 5.07
CA TYR A 75 -18.65 20.85 5.29
C TYR A 75 -19.70 21.73 4.60
N SER A 76 -19.95 22.90 5.17
CA SER A 76 -20.95 23.84 4.67
C SER A 76 -20.43 24.74 3.54
N THR A 77 -19.12 24.92 3.43
CA THR A 77 -18.51 25.75 2.37
C THR A 77 -17.31 25.07 1.69
N PRO A 78 -16.98 25.41 0.42
CA PRO A 78 -15.79 24.91 -0.25
C PRO A 78 -14.50 25.29 0.48
N LYS A 79 -14.49 26.47 1.09
CA LYS A 79 -13.33 26.98 1.84
C LYS A 79 -13.06 26.13 3.08
N GLU A 80 -14.08 25.84 3.88
CA GLU A 80 -13.95 24.96 5.05
C GLU A 80 -13.47 23.56 4.65
N ALA A 81 -14.05 23.01 3.57
CA ALA A 81 -13.66 21.70 3.08
C ALA A 81 -12.19 21.64 2.61
N VAL A 82 -11.71 22.69 1.93
CA VAL A 82 -10.30 22.82 1.55
C VAL A 82 -9.40 23.05 2.77
N GLN A 83 -9.86 23.80 3.77
CA GLN A 83 -9.10 23.97 5.02
C GLN A 83 -8.89 22.63 5.72
N GLU A 84 -9.94 21.81 5.85
CA GLU A 84 -9.76 20.48 6.44
C GLU A 84 -8.89 19.58 5.56
N MET A 85 -9.08 19.58 4.24
CA MET A 85 -8.20 18.83 3.32
C MET A 85 -6.73 19.12 3.61
N MET A 86 -6.37 20.38 3.87
CA MET A 86 -5.01 20.76 4.20
C MET A 86 -4.55 20.28 5.58
N GLU A 87 -5.43 20.29 6.59
CA GLU A 87 -5.11 19.72 7.91
C GLU A 87 -4.92 18.20 7.83
N VAL A 88 -5.75 17.50 7.06
CA VAL A 88 -5.58 16.06 6.80
C VAL A 88 -4.24 15.78 6.08
N ILE A 89 -3.93 16.53 5.02
CA ILE A 89 -2.65 16.42 4.30
C ILE A 89 -1.46 16.63 5.25
N LYS A 90 -1.57 17.60 6.15
CA LYS A 90 -0.54 17.89 7.15
C LYS A 90 -0.39 16.73 8.14
N SER A 91 -1.49 16.21 8.68
CA SER A 91 -1.46 15.04 9.58
C SER A 91 -0.83 13.81 8.91
N ILE A 92 -1.17 13.55 7.64
CA ILE A 92 -0.53 12.48 6.86
C ILE A 92 0.97 12.74 6.72
N THR A 93 1.34 13.99 6.48
CA THR A 93 2.75 14.37 6.31
C THR A 93 3.55 14.15 7.60
N ASP A 94 2.99 14.55 8.73
CA ASP A 94 3.62 14.42 10.05
C ASP A 94 3.70 12.95 10.48
N LEU A 95 2.67 12.15 10.20
CA LEU A 95 2.58 10.73 10.56
C LEU A 95 3.14 9.78 9.50
N TYR A 96 3.71 10.28 8.40
CA TYR A 96 4.08 9.43 7.25
C TYR A 96 4.99 8.26 7.61
N ASN A 97 5.92 8.48 8.55
CA ASN A 97 6.85 7.45 8.99
C ASN A 97 6.22 6.41 9.95
N GLU A 98 5.07 6.74 10.54
CA GLU A 98 4.31 5.86 11.44
C GLU A 98 3.28 5.01 10.67
N PHE A 99 2.93 5.41 9.45
CA PHE A 99 2.15 4.57 8.57
C PHE A 99 2.93 3.30 8.29
N LEU A 100 2.28 2.16 8.57
CA LEU A 100 2.83 0.86 8.20
C LEU A 100 3.16 0.91 6.71
N PRO A 101 4.32 0.41 6.28
CA PRO A 101 4.70 0.49 4.89
C PRO A 101 3.68 -0.23 4.01
N VAL A 102 3.10 0.55 3.11
CA VAL A 102 1.97 0.14 2.31
C VAL A 102 2.48 -0.18 0.92
N THR A 103 2.97 -1.40 0.84
CA THR A 103 3.64 -1.90 -0.34
C THR A 103 2.62 -2.65 -1.19
N ASN A 104 2.53 -2.37 -2.48
CA ASN A 104 1.94 -3.34 -3.41
C ASN A 104 2.89 -4.52 -3.67
N GLU A 105 4.06 -4.51 -3.04
CA GLU A 105 5.20 -5.34 -3.38
C GLU A 105 5.95 -5.71 -2.10
N VAL A 106 5.91 -6.99 -1.72
CA VAL A 106 6.69 -7.49 -0.59
C VAL A 106 7.97 -8.13 -1.08
N PHE A 107 9.01 -8.02 -0.27
CA PHE A 107 10.23 -8.79 -0.44
C PHE A 107 10.15 -10.04 0.41
N LEU A 108 10.23 -11.17 -0.26
CA LEU A 108 10.17 -12.49 0.34
C LEU A 108 11.57 -13.10 0.36
N ALA A 109 12.05 -13.44 1.55
CA ALA A 109 13.27 -14.23 1.70
C ALA A 109 13.02 -15.66 1.20
N LEU A 110 13.80 -16.10 0.22
CA LEU A 110 13.66 -17.42 -0.42
C LEU A 110 14.83 -18.36 -0.12
N GLY A 111 15.83 -17.92 0.63
CA GLY A 111 16.97 -18.74 1.04
C GLY A 111 18.28 -17.97 1.08
N ASP A 112 19.36 -18.70 1.31
CA ASP A 112 20.73 -18.17 1.42
C ASP A 112 21.26 -17.61 0.08
N ALA A 113 22.08 -16.56 0.16
CA ALA A 113 22.76 -15.93 -0.98
C ALA A 113 23.50 -16.91 -1.92
N ARG A 114 23.97 -18.06 -1.42
CA ARG A 114 24.61 -19.12 -2.22
C ARG A 114 23.69 -19.69 -3.30
N HIS A 115 22.37 -19.57 -3.13
CA HIS A 115 21.37 -20.07 -4.08
C HIS A 115 20.83 -18.97 -5.02
N PHE A 116 21.43 -17.78 -5.02
CA PHE A 116 20.95 -16.63 -5.81
C PHE A 116 20.75 -16.97 -7.29
N ASP A 117 21.76 -17.53 -7.96
CA ASP A 117 21.68 -17.84 -9.39
C ASP A 117 20.56 -18.85 -9.68
N SER A 118 20.41 -19.87 -8.82
CA SER A 118 19.33 -20.86 -8.95
C SER A 118 17.96 -20.22 -8.78
N ILE A 119 17.78 -19.39 -7.75
CA ILE A 119 16.53 -18.68 -7.46
C ILE A 119 16.17 -17.72 -8.60
N GLN A 120 17.13 -16.93 -9.09
CA GLN A 120 16.92 -15.97 -10.17
C GLN A 120 16.59 -16.65 -11.49
N ASN A 121 17.30 -17.73 -11.86
CA ASN A 121 17.07 -18.43 -13.11
C ASN A 121 15.72 -19.14 -13.14
N ILE A 122 15.24 -19.65 -12.00
CA ILE A 122 14.01 -20.43 -11.92
C ILE A 122 12.78 -19.52 -11.79
N LEU A 123 12.84 -18.52 -10.91
CA LEU A 123 11.67 -17.71 -10.60
C LEU A 123 11.63 -16.40 -11.42
N GLY A 124 12.76 -15.93 -11.96
CA GLY A 124 12.85 -14.69 -12.74
C GLY A 124 12.66 -13.43 -11.89
N GLY A 125 12.08 -12.37 -12.45
CA GLY A 125 11.67 -11.18 -11.68
C GLY A 125 12.83 -10.40 -11.03
N GLU A 126 12.47 -9.45 -10.16
CA GLU A 126 13.42 -8.65 -9.39
C GLU A 126 13.83 -9.40 -8.11
N THR A 127 15.10 -9.76 -8.02
CA THR A 127 15.70 -10.34 -6.81
C THR A 127 16.88 -9.51 -6.35
N LYS A 128 17.15 -9.54 -5.05
CA LYS A 128 18.28 -8.85 -4.42
C LYS A 128 18.80 -9.65 -3.24
N ILE A 129 20.10 -9.53 -2.97
CA ILE A 129 20.71 -10.08 -1.77
C ILE A 129 20.74 -8.97 -0.71
N ALA A 130 20.28 -9.27 0.50
CA ALA A 130 20.36 -8.36 1.63
C ALA A 130 20.73 -9.09 2.91
N ASP A 131 21.41 -8.39 3.81
CA ASP A 131 21.60 -8.89 5.17
C ASP A 131 20.31 -8.75 5.95
N TYR A 132 19.89 -9.84 6.59
CA TYR A 132 18.77 -9.85 7.50
C TYR A 132 19.15 -10.65 8.75
N LYS A 133 19.14 -9.98 9.90
CA LYS A 133 19.55 -10.55 11.19
C LYS A 133 20.94 -11.23 11.15
N GLY A 134 21.87 -10.68 10.37
CA GLY A 134 23.24 -11.21 10.22
C GLY A 134 23.36 -12.40 9.28
N GLN A 135 22.34 -12.68 8.48
CA GLN A 135 22.36 -13.69 7.43
C GLN A 135 22.16 -13.04 6.06
N SER A 136 22.97 -13.44 5.09
CA SER A 136 22.86 -12.98 3.71
C SER A 136 21.79 -13.80 2.99
N LEU A 137 20.63 -13.19 2.76
CA LEU A 137 19.46 -13.85 2.18
C LEU A 137 19.11 -13.29 0.80
N VAL A 138 18.58 -14.15 -0.05
CA VAL A 138 18.00 -13.79 -1.35
C VAL A 138 16.55 -13.40 -1.14
N PHE A 139 16.25 -12.15 -1.46
CA PHE A 139 14.90 -11.62 -1.47
C PHE A 139 14.38 -11.53 -2.89
N ARG A 140 13.17 -12.03 -3.10
CA ARG A 140 12.41 -11.82 -4.34
C ARG A 140 11.32 -10.81 -4.09
N LYS A 141 11.18 -9.87 -5.03
CA LYS A 141 10.03 -8.97 -5.08
C LYS A 141 8.79 -9.70 -5.54
N VAL A 142 7.72 -9.59 -4.78
CA VAL A 142 6.44 -10.24 -5.05
C VAL A 142 5.34 -9.18 -5.01
N SER A 143 4.65 -8.99 -6.12
CA SER A 143 3.46 -8.14 -6.17
C SER A 143 2.33 -8.82 -5.42
N LEU A 144 1.67 -8.08 -4.54
CA LEU A 144 0.52 -8.57 -3.79
C LEU A 144 -0.72 -8.55 -4.68
N THR A 145 -1.51 -9.61 -4.61
CA THR A 145 -2.77 -9.71 -5.34
C THR A 145 -3.89 -9.01 -4.58
N TRP A 146 -4.68 -8.21 -5.31
CA TRP A 146 -5.90 -7.57 -4.81
C TRP A 146 -6.89 -8.63 -4.29
N GLY A 147 -7.59 -8.33 -3.19
CA GLY A 147 -8.59 -9.21 -2.57
C GLY A 147 -8.03 -10.26 -1.59
N SER A 148 -6.75 -10.16 -1.21
CA SER A 148 -6.18 -10.97 -0.13
C SER A 148 -6.49 -10.38 1.24
N LEU A 149 -6.69 -11.24 2.24
CA LEU A 149 -7.13 -10.82 3.58
C LEU A 149 -5.97 -10.29 4.45
N SER A 150 -4.72 -10.53 4.07
CA SER A 150 -3.53 -10.03 4.73
C SER A 150 -2.29 -10.08 3.82
N TYR A 151 -1.18 -9.46 4.25
CA TYR A 151 0.10 -9.48 3.53
C TYR A 151 0.67 -10.90 3.47
N GLU A 152 0.47 -11.68 4.53
CA GLU A 152 0.79 -13.10 4.60
C GLU A 152 -0.03 -13.91 3.60
N ASP A 153 -1.35 -13.71 3.53
CA ASP A 153 -2.23 -14.43 2.60
C ASP A 153 -1.87 -14.14 1.13
N ALA A 154 -1.66 -12.86 0.78
CA ALA A 154 -1.23 -12.45 -0.55
C ALA A 154 0.14 -13.05 -0.93
N ALA A 155 1.09 -13.04 0.02
CA ALA A 155 2.38 -13.64 -0.19
C ALA A 155 2.30 -15.17 -0.33
N ILE A 156 1.53 -15.85 0.52
CA ILE A 156 1.31 -17.30 0.44
C ILE A 156 0.73 -17.68 -0.92
N LYS A 157 -0.31 -16.98 -1.41
CA LYS A 157 -0.89 -17.22 -2.73
C LYS A 157 0.14 -17.06 -3.84
N SER A 158 0.96 -16.02 -3.75
CA SER A 158 2.02 -15.77 -4.73
C SER A 158 3.12 -16.82 -4.67
N ILE A 159 3.51 -17.28 -3.48
CA ILE A 159 4.48 -18.36 -3.29
C ILE A 159 3.94 -19.67 -3.86
N LYS A 160 2.69 -20.04 -3.51
CA LYS A 160 2.04 -21.25 -4.02
C LYS A 160 2.03 -21.24 -5.54
N PHE A 161 1.57 -20.15 -6.15
CA PHE A 161 1.61 -19.97 -7.60
C PHE A 161 3.03 -20.14 -8.17
N LEU A 162 4.05 -19.56 -7.54
CA LEU A 162 5.44 -19.70 -7.98
C LEU A 162 5.97 -21.14 -7.84
N THR A 163 5.63 -21.85 -6.76
CA THR A 163 6.06 -23.24 -6.52
C THR A 163 5.34 -24.23 -7.42
N GLU A 164 4.07 -24.01 -7.76
CA GLU A 164 3.32 -24.88 -8.67
C GLU A 164 3.86 -24.84 -10.10
N GLN A 165 4.46 -23.72 -10.50
CA GLN A 165 5.00 -23.49 -11.84
C GLN A 165 6.47 -23.90 -11.99
N SER A 166 7.09 -24.44 -10.92
CA SER A 166 8.53 -24.61 -10.81
C SER A 166 8.91 -25.98 -10.23
N PRO A 167 10.05 -26.59 -10.61
CA PRO A 167 10.55 -27.82 -9.99
C PRO A 167 11.07 -27.64 -8.55
N PHE A 168 10.72 -26.55 -7.87
CA PHE A 168 11.14 -26.22 -6.50
C PHE A 168 10.56 -27.20 -5.49
N GLN A 169 11.38 -27.69 -4.55
CA GLN A 169 10.88 -28.35 -3.35
C GLN A 169 10.81 -27.33 -2.22
N THR A 170 9.69 -27.28 -1.50
CA THR A 170 9.48 -26.32 -0.40
C THR A 170 10.46 -26.48 0.76
N ASP A 171 11.24 -27.57 0.77
CA ASP A 171 12.28 -27.84 1.75
C ASP A 171 13.57 -27.02 1.51
N ASP A 172 13.70 -26.32 0.37
CA ASP A 172 14.81 -25.40 0.10
C ASP A 172 14.65 -24.03 0.77
N PHE A 173 13.46 -23.74 1.34
CA PHE A 173 13.19 -22.48 2.02
C PHE A 173 13.62 -22.55 3.50
N SER A 174 14.57 -21.70 3.88
CA SER A 174 14.87 -21.39 5.27
C SER A 174 14.14 -20.10 5.65
N ASP A 175 13.11 -20.20 6.50
CA ASP A 175 12.35 -19.10 7.09
C ASP A 175 11.90 -17.99 6.12
N CYS A 176 10.63 -18.05 5.70
CA CYS A 176 10.04 -17.02 4.85
C CYS A 176 9.65 -15.77 5.67
N PHE A 177 10.37 -14.68 5.48
CA PHE A 177 10.03 -13.37 6.05
C PHE A 177 9.45 -12.44 5.00
N LEU A 178 8.49 -11.61 5.43
CA LEU A 178 7.90 -10.55 4.63
C LEU A 178 8.47 -9.21 5.05
N CYS A 179 9.04 -8.51 4.08
CA CYS A 179 9.53 -7.14 4.27
C CYS A 179 8.91 -6.19 3.25
N ASN A 180 8.84 -4.90 3.60
CA ASN A 180 8.47 -3.84 2.67
C ASN A 180 9.61 -3.53 1.67
N GLU A 181 9.43 -2.54 0.80
CA GLU A 181 10.49 -2.07 -0.10
C GLU A 181 11.73 -1.52 0.61
N LYS A 182 11.58 -1.06 1.85
CA LYS A 182 12.65 -0.57 2.73
C LYS A 182 13.31 -1.66 3.57
N PHE A 183 12.89 -2.92 3.43
CA PHE A 183 13.30 -4.08 4.25
C PHE A 183 12.86 -4.08 5.72
N ASP A 184 11.91 -3.25 6.10
CA ASP A 184 11.26 -3.32 7.41
C ASP A 184 10.36 -4.56 7.48
N TRP A 185 10.38 -5.21 8.63
CA TRP A 185 9.62 -6.44 8.87
C TRP A 185 8.10 -6.17 8.87
N ILE A 186 7.38 -6.91 8.04
CA ILE A 186 5.90 -6.91 7.98
C ILE A 186 5.34 -8.10 8.77
N GLY A 187 5.93 -9.29 8.57
CA GLY A 187 5.37 -10.54 9.08
C GLY A 187 6.28 -11.73 8.83
N GLY A 188 5.96 -12.87 9.45
CA GLY A 188 6.58 -14.16 9.16
C GLY A 188 5.58 -15.08 8.47
N ILE A 189 6.04 -15.87 7.50
CA ILE A 189 5.23 -16.93 6.88
C ILE A 189 5.66 -18.26 7.47
N GLU A 190 4.73 -18.91 8.18
CA GLU A 190 4.96 -20.28 8.64
C GLU A 190 4.97 -21.23 7.45
N LEU A 191 6.13 -21.82 7.14
CA LEU A 191 6.30 -22.73 5.99
C LEU A 191 5.32 -23.92 5.99
N GLY A 192 4.79 -24.31 7.16
CA GLY A 192 3.74 -25.32 7.26
C GLY A 192 2.45 -24.96 6.51
N THR A 193 2.14 -23.67 6.38
CA THR A 193 0.97 -23.16 5.62
C THR A 193 1.13 -23.32 4.10
N LEU A 194 2.37 -23.45 3.61
CA LEU A 194 2.67 -23.72 2.21
C LEU A 194 2.54 -25.21 1.86
N LYS A 195 2.56 -26.10 2.86
CA LYS A 195 2.52 -27.57 2.68
C LYS A 195 1.09 -28.13 2.56
N HIS A 196 0.06 -27.33 2.82
CA HIS A 196 -1.34 -27.73 2.67
C HIS A 196 -1.98 -27.03 1.47
N GLU A 197 -1.97 -27.70 0.32
CA GLU A 197 -3.01 -27.69 -0.73
C GLU A 197 -2.66 -28.52 -1.98
N SER A 198 -1.73 -29.47 -1.88
CA SER A 198 -1.60 -30.52 -2.91
C SER A 198 -2.72 -31.55 -2.75
N HIS A 199 -3.92 -31.20 -3.21
CA HIS A 199 -5.00 -32.17 -3.39
C HIS A 199 -4.83 -32.92 -4.71
N SER A 200 -4.51 -34.21 -4.54
CA SER A 200 -5.20 -35.41 -5.06
C SER A 200 -6.00 -35.29 -6.35
#